data_AF-A0A6P3Z3M3-F1
#
_entry.id   AF-A0A6P3Z3M3-F1
#
_cell.length_a   1.000
_cell.length_b   1.000
_cell.length_c   1.000
_cell.angle_alpha   90.00
_cell.angle_beta   90.00
_cell.angle_gamma   90.00
#
_symmetry.space_group_name_H-M   'P 1'
#
loop_
_entity.id
_entity.type
_entity.pdbx_description
1 polymer ?
#
loop_
_entity_poly.entity_id
_entity_poly.type
_entity_poly.pdbx_seq_one_letter_code
_entity_poly.pdbx_strand_id
1 'polypeptide(L)'
;NPSDVLKLLQSLISIIQSRGAILACAVPWLRCLLLQHASFIMSQESSLLALNSLYQLIDSRVSTFQSALQLSSVLDLLYAGVVDEEDENDTTLPVIYEDEDEGEEESSEDAMDTDQKSSDEVLFDDVYEDEGSDDMSD
;
A
#
# COMPACT_ATOMS: atom_id res chain seq x y z
N ASN A 1 6.35 43.79 -2.05
CA ASN A 1 5.26 44.61 -2.63
C ASN A 1 3.94 43.88 -2.38
N PRO A 2 2.88 44.54 -1.86
CA PRO A 2 1.61 43.88 -1.55
C PRO A 2 0.97 43.14 -2.74
N SER A 3 1.15 43.62 -3.97
CA SER A 3 0.65 42.94 -5.18
C SER A 3 1.34 41.58 -5.42
N ASP A 4 2.63 41.49 -5.11
CA ASP A 4 3.41 40.27 -5.33
C ASP A 4 3.03 39.16 -4.33
N VAL A 5 2.53 39.52 -3.14
CA VAL A 5 2.01 38.56 -2.14
C VAL A 5 0.79 37.81 -2.70
N LEU A 6 -0.12 38.51 -3.38
CA LEU A 6 -1.30 37.87 -3.99
C LEU A 6 -0.91 37.02 -5.20
N LYS A 7 0.03 37.49 -6.03
CA LYS A 7 0.55 36.70 -7.15
C LYS A 7 1.18 35.40 -6.64
N LEU A 8 2.02 35.49 -5.61
CA LEU A 8 2.64 34.33 -4.98
C LEU A 8 1.60 33.38 -4.37
N LEU A 9 0.56 33.91 -3.71
CA LEU A 9 -0.55 33.11 -3.19
C LEU A 9 -1.21 32.29 -4.32
N GLN A 10 -1.54 32.93 -5.44
CA GLN A 10 -2.16 32.24 -6.58
C GLN A 10 -1.23 31.20 -7.20
N SER A 11 0.06 31.51 -7.36
CA SER A 11 1.05 30.54 -7.85
C SER A 11 1.17 29.33 -6.92
N LEU A 12 1.21 29.54 -5.60
CA LEU A 12 1.27 28.44 -4.64
C LEU A 12 -0.02 27.61 -4.64
N ILE A 13 -1.19 28.24 -4.72
CA ILE A 13 -2.47 27.53 -4.84
C ILE A 13 -2.47 26.65 -6.11
N SER A 14 -2.03 27.19 -7.25
CA SER A 14 -1.94 26.45 -8.52
C SER A 14 -1.00 25.24 -8.41
N ILE A 15 0.16 25.40 -7.76
CA ILE A 15 1.07 24.28 -7.49
C ILE A 15 0.41 23.26 -6.56
N ILE A 16 -0.29 23.72 -5.52
CA ILE A 16 -0.91 22.84 -4.54
C ILE A 16 -2.08 22.06 -5.15
N GLN A 17 -2.77 22.59 -6.16
CA GLN A 17 -3.79 21.84 -6.91
C GLN A 17 -3.21 20.64 -7.68
N SER A 18 -1.93 20.70 -8.06
CA SER A 18 -1.22 19.56 -8.66
C SER A 18 -1.01 18.40 -7.66
N ARG A 19 -0.56 17.25 -8.16
CA ARG A 19 -0.20 16.06 -7.37
C ARG A 19 1.32 15.83 -7.45
N GLY A 20 1.89 15.16 -6.45
CA GLY A 20 3.29 14.73 -6.44
C GLY A 20 4.21 15.56 -5.53
N ALA A 21 5.52 15.44 -5.72
CA ALA A 21 6.53 16.00 -4.82
C ALA A 21 6.54 17.54 -4.77
N ILE A 22 6.22 18.21 -5.89
CA ILE A 22 6.23 19.68 -6.00
C ILE A 22 5.21 20.30 -5.02
N LEU A 23 4.04 19.66 -4.86
CA LEU A 23 3.05 20.03 -3.86
C LEU A 23 3.65 20.01 -2.45
N ALA A 24 4.32 18.92 -2.07
CA ALA A 24 4.90 18.77 -0.74
C ALA A 24 5.93 19.89 -0.45
N CYS A 25 6.70 20.28 -1.46
CA CYS A 25 7.62 21.40 -1.37
C CYS A 25 6.90 22.76 -1.23
N ALA A 26 5.70 22.93 -1.80
CA ALA A 26 4.95 24.20 -1.79
C ALA A 26 4.18 24.46 -0.47
N VAL A 27 3.80 23.41 0.26
CA VAL A 27 3.00 23.52 1.50
C VAL A 27 3.69 24.40 2.57
N PRO A 28 4.99 24.27 2.87
CA PRO A 28 5.67 25.15 3.82
C PRO A 28 5.64 26.62 3.40
N TRP A 29 5.76 26.92 2.10
CA TRP A 29 5.70 28.29 1.59
C TRP A 29 4.32 28.90 1.75
N LEU A 30 3.27 28.13 1.44
CA LEU A 30 1.89 28.57 1.66
C LEU A 30 1.65 28.87 3.14
N ARG A 31 2.11 28.00 4.04
CA ARG A 31 2.00 28.21 5.48
C ARG A 31 2.68 29.50 5.91
N CYS A 32 3.94 29.74 5.51
CA CYS A 32 4.66 30.96 5.85
C CYS A 32 3.96 32.21 5.32
N LEU A 33 3.50 32.17 4.06
CA LEU A 33 2.80 33.30 3.42
C LEU A 33 1.53 33.67 4.18
N LEU A 34 0.70 32.67 4.53
CA LEU A 34 -0.53 32.89 5.29
C LEU A 34 -0.24 33.39 6.70
N LEU A 35 0.75 32.82 7.40
CA LEU A 35 1.10 33.26 8.76
C LEU A 35 1.63 34.70 8.81
N GLN A 36 2.41 35.12 7.81
CA GLN A 36 3.04 36.44 7.80
C GLN A 36 2.13 37.53 7.21
N HIS A 37 1.23 37.17 6.29
CA HIS A 37 0.43 38.14 5.53
C HIS A 37 -1.08 37.94 5.62
N ALA A 38 -1.58 37.13 6.57
CA ALA A 38 -3.02 36.85 6.74
C ALA A 38 -3.89 38.11 6.73
N SER A 39 -3.54 39.14 7.49
CA SER A 39 -4.32 40.38 7.58
C SER A 39 -4.46 41.09 6.23
N PHE A 40 -3.38 41.12 5.45
CA PHE A 40 -3.38 41.73 4.12
C PHE A 40 -4.20 40.89 3.14
N ILE A 41 -3.97 39.57 3.09
CA ILE A 41 -4.68 38.65 2.20
C ILE A 41 -6.18 38.68 2.52
N MET A 42 -6.56 38.62 3.80
CA MET A 42 -7.97 38.60 4.20
C MET A 42 -8.69 39.93 3.97
N SER A 43 -7.96 41.05 3.93
CA SER A 43 -8.54 42.37 3.60
C SER A 43 -8.87 42.55 2.11
N GLN A 44 -8.36 41.68 1.25
CA GLN A 44 -8.61 41.70 -0.19
C GLN A 44 -9.82 40.83 -0.53
N GLU A 45 -10.88 41.44 -1.05
CA GLU A 45 -12.06 40.67 -1.50
C GLU A 45 -11.72 39.71 -2.65
N SER A 46 -10.75 40.08 -3.49
CA SER A 46 -10.30 39.27 -4.63
C SER A 46 -9.74 37.91 -4.23
N SER A 47 -9.26 37.76 -2.99
CA SER A 47 -8.70 36.51 -2.47
C SER A 47 -9.72 35.60 -1.79
N LEU A 48 -10.94 36.07 -1.51
CA LEU A 48 -11.92 35.29 -0.75
C LEU A 48 -12.23 33.96 -1.45
N LEU A 49 -12.52 34.01 -2.74
CA LEU A 49 -12.79 32.81 -3.54
C LEU A 49 -11.60 31.83 -3.50
N ALA A 50 -10.39 32.35 -3.70
CA ALA A 50 -9.17 31.53 -3.72
C ALA A 50 -8.89 30.87 -2.37
N LEU A 51 -9.12 31.57 -1.26
CA LEU A 51 -8.98 31.03 0.09
C LEU A 51 -10.02 29.95 0.38
N ASN A 52 -11.27 30.15 -0.04
CA ASN A 52 -12.32 29.15 0.14
C ASN A 52 -12.01 27.90 -0.70
N SER A 53 -11.62 28.06 -1.97
CA SER A 53 -11.19 26.94 -2.81
C SER A 53 -9.99 26.20 -2.22
N LEU A 54 -9.02 26.91 -1.65
CA LEU A 54 -7.88 26.33 -0.96
C LEU A 54 -8.30 25.52 0.28
N TYR A 55 -9.24 26.04 1.08
CA TYR A 55 -9.79 25.31 2.22
C TYR A 55 -10.45 24.00 1.78
N GLN A 56 -11.32 24.05 0.77
CA GLN A 56 -12.00 22.85 0.25
C GLN A 56 -11.00 21.82 -0.32
N LEU A 57 -9.94 22.30 -0.99
CA LEU A 57 -8.87 21.44 -1.49
C LEU A 57 -8.12 20.74 -0.34
N ILE A 58 -7.81 21.45 0.73
CA ILE A 58 -7.15 20.87 1.90
C ILE A 58 -8.08 19.85 2.56
N ASP A 59 -9.33 20.21 2.79
CA ASP A 59 -10.33 19.36 3.45
C ASP A 59 -10.54 18.03 2.68
N SER A 60 -10.75 18.12 1.36
CA SER A 60 -10.90 16.93 0.50
C SER A 60 -9.69 16.00 0.53
N ARG A 61 -8.47 16.55 0.64
CA ARG A 61 -7.24 15.74 0.73
C ARG A 61 -7.00 15.15 2.11
N VAL A 62 -7.38 15.86 3.17
CA VAL A 62 -7.31 15.33 4.54
C VAL A 62 -8.34 14.21 4.71
N SER A 63 -9.51 14.32 4.08
CA SER A 63 -10.56 13.28 4.13
C SER A 63 -10.09 11.92 3.60
N THR A 64 -9.19 11.89 2.60
CA THR A 64 -8.65 10.62 2.05
C THR A 64 -7.48 10.05 2.86
N PHE A 65 -6.99 10.76 3.88
CA PHE A 65 -5.85 10.33 4.67
C PHE A 65 -6.08 8.99 5.37
N GLN A 66 -7.28 8.77 5.91
CA GLN A 66 -7.60 7.53 6.61
C GLN A 66 -7.58 6.32 5.66
N SER A 67 -8.18 6.46 4.47
CA SER A 67 -8.16 5.40 3.46
C SER A 67 -6.74 5.10 2.98
N ALA A 68 -5.91 6.13 2.82
CA ALA A 68 -4.50 5.95 2.46
C ALA A 68 -3.70 5.23 3.56
N LEU A 69 -3.96 5.54 4.84
CA LEU A 69 -3.34 4.84 5.97
C LEU A 69 -3.75 3.36 6.03
N GLN A 70 -5.04 3.07 5.83
CA GLN A 70 -5.52 1.69 5.80
C GLN A 70 -4.85 0.89 4.68
N LEU A 71 -4.76 1.48 3.48
CA LEU A 71 -4.07 0.85 2.35
C LEU A 71 -2.59 0.60 2.66
N SER A 72 -1.89 1.56 3.26
CA SER A 72 -0.50 1.39 3.69
C SER A 72 -0.35 0.22 4.66
N SER A 73 -1.21 0.14 5.68
CA SER A 73 -1.18 -0.95 6.68
C SER A 73 -1.41 -2.33 6.05
N VAL A 74 -2.37 -2.43 5.12
CA VAL A 74 -2.62 -3.70 4.39
C VAL A 74 -1.41 -4.07 3.53
N LEU A 75 -0.78 -3.11 2.86
CA LEU A 75 0.45 -3.35 2.10
C LEU A 75 1.60 -3.80 3.00
N ASP A 76 1.78 -3.20 4.16
CA ASP A 76 2.81 -3.59 5.13
C ASP A 76 2.59 -5.04 5.61
N LEU A 77 1.34 -5.45 5.85
CA LEU A 77 0.99 -6.82 6.21
C LEU A 77 1.28 -7.82 5.08
N LEU A 78 0.89 -7.49 3.84
CA LEU A 78 1.17 -8.33 2.67
C LEU A 78 2.67 -8.46 2.43
N TYR A 79 3.42 -7.37 2.59
CA TYR A 79 4.86 -7.38 2.45
C TYR A 79 5.53 -8.27 3.50
N ALA A 80 5.08 -8.20 4.76
CA ALA A 80 5.58 -9.09 5.80
C ALA A 80 5.28 -10.58 5.49
N GLY A 81 4.07 -10.89 5.04
CA GLY A 81 3.67 -12.27 4.69
C GLY A 81 4.41 -12.84 3.48
N VAL A 82 4.74 -12.03 2.46
CA VAL A 82 5.49 -12.51 1.29
C VAL A 82 6.97 -12.77 1.61
N VAL A 83 7.55 -12.06 2.59
CA VAL A 83 8.96 -12.22 2.97
C VAL A 83 9.18 -13.45 3.86
N ASP A 84 8.18 -13.89 4.62
CA ASP A 84 8.29 -15.07 5.50
C ASP A 84 8.15 -16.42 4.75
N GLU A 85 7.68 -16.43 3.50
CA GLU A 85 7.45 -17.66 2.71
C GLU A 85 8.71 -18.18 1.96
N GLU A 86 9.87 -17.51 2.08
CA GLU A 86 11.11 -17.94 1.43
C GLU A 86 11.93 -18.97 2.23
N ASP A 87 11.55 -19.28 3.48
CA ASP A 87 12.30 -20.19 4.38
C ASP A 87 11.53 -21.46 4.82
N GLU A 88 10.41 -21.84 4.20
CA GLU A 88 9.75 -23.15 4.45
C GLU A 88 9.85 -24.10 3.25
N ASN A 89 11.09 -24.51 2.93
CA ASN A 89 11.32 -25.86 2.40
C ASN A 89 11.36 -26.91 3.54
N ASP A 90 10.78 -26.61 4.71
CA ASP A 90 10.62 -27.58 5.78
C ASP A 90 9.30 -28.31 5.56
N THR A 91 9.45 -29.52 5.04
CA THR A 91 8.41 -30.51 4.83
C THR A 91 7.54 -30.58 6.08
N THR A 92 6.29 -30.09 6.00
CA THR A 92 5.31 -30.22 7.10
C THR A 92 4.95 -31.70 7.22
N LEU A 93 5.78 -32.47 7.92
CA LEU A 93 5.54 -33.87 8.22
C LEU A 93 4.35 -33.93 9.19
N PRO A 94 3.25 -34.60 8.81
CA PRO A 94 2.08 -34.69 9.69
C PRO A 94 2.47 -35.49 10.95
N VAL A 95 2.33 -34.84 12.11
CA VAL A 95 2.56 -35.47 13.42
C VAL A 95 1.37 -36.39 13.71
N ILE A 96 1.60 -37.70 13.63
CA ILE A 96 0.66 -38.74 14.07
C ILE A 96 0.85 -38.90 15.57
N TYR A 97 -0.21 -38.68 16.35
CA TYR A 97 -0.26 -39.02 17.76
C TYR A 97 -0.79 -40.45 17.88
N GLU A 98 0.05 -41.38 18.33
CA GLU A 98 -0.41 -42.69 18.77
C GLU A 98 -0.96 -42.53 20.19
N ASP A 99 -2.27 -42.76 20.37
CA ASP A 99 -2.87 -42.91 21.69
C ASP A 99 -2.32 -44.21 22.31
N GLU A 100 -1.36 -44.08 23.23
CA GLU A 100 -0.89 -45.20 24.06
C GLU A 100 -1.97 -45.56 25.07
N ASP A 101 -2.99 -46.32 24.63
CA ASP A 101 -3.83 -47.09 25.53
C ASP A 101 -2.97 -48.21 26.15
N GLU A 102 -2.51 -47.98 27.38
CA GLU A 102 -1.91 -49.01 28.25
C GLU A 102 -2.92 -50.14 28.46
N GLY A 103 -2.84 -51.22 27.68
CA GLY A 103 -3.79 -52.33 27.80
C GLY A 103 -3.49 -53.57 26.98
N GLU A 104 -2.56 -54.37 27.49
CA GLU A 104 -2.40 -55.82 27.27
C GLU A 104 -1.82 -56.33 25.94
N GLU A 105 -0.72 -57.07 26.11
CA GLU A 105 -0.04 -57.95 25.16
C GLU A 105 -1.02 -58.81 24.35
N GLU A 106 -0.67 -59.11 23.09
CA GLU A 106 -0.40 -60.48 22.61
C GLU A 106 -0.10 -60.47 21.09
N SER A 107 1.09 -60.93 20.75
CA SER A 107 1.37 -61.88 19.66
C SER A 107 0.79 -61.59 18.26
N SER A 108 1.66 -61.26 17.30
CA SER A 108 2.18 -62.28 16.37
C SER A 108 2.94 -61.65 15.21
N GLU A 109 4.05 -62.32 14.87
CA GLU A 109 4.90 -62.11 13.72
C GLU A 109 4.08 -62.15 12.42
N ASP A 110 4.21 -61.13 11.56
CA ASP A 110 4.21 -61.40 10.12
C ASP A 110 5.14 -60.42 9.39
N ALA A 111 6.30 -60.95 9.02
CA ALA A 111 7.26 -60.32 8.14
C ALA A 111 6.85 -60.64 6.70
N MET A 112 6.34 -59.66 5.97
CA MET A 112 6.15 -59.76 4.52
C MET A 112 6.77 -58.54 3.84
N ASP A 113 7.99 -58.77 3.36
CA ASP A 113 8.70 -57.98 2.37
C ASP A 113 7.90 -57.96 1.05
N THR A 114 7.70 -56.78 0.44
CA THR A 114 7.42 -56.65 -1.00
C THR A 114 7.73 -55.24 -1.52
N ASP A 115 8.90 -55.12 -2.12
CA ASP A 115 9.20 -54.53 -3.43
C ASP A 115 8.47 -53.25 -3.93
N GLN A 116 9.25 -52.15 -3.93
CA GLN A 116 9.83 -51.48 -5.12
C GLN A 116 8.99 -50.59 -6.09
N LYS A 117 9.63 -49.44 -6.42
CA LYS A 117 9.44 -48.46 -7.54
C LYS A 117 8.33 -47.40 -7.36
N SER A 118 8.51 -46.11 -7.70
CA SER A 118 9.47 -45.44 -8.61
C SER A 118 9.60 -43.95 -8.25
N SER A 119 10.81 -43.44 -8.45
CA SER A 119 11.24 -42.03 -8.46
C SER A 119 10.50 -41.16 -9.50
N ASP A 120 10.36 -39.86 -9.16
CA ASP A 120 10.51 -38.67 -10.05
C ASP A 120 9.45 -38.48 -11.17
N GLU A 121 8.90 -37.30 -11.52
CA GLU A 121 9.38 -35.91 -11.54
C GLU A 121 8.17 -34.93 -11.54
N VAL A 122 8.38 -33.74 -10.97
CA VAL A 122 7.55 -32.54 -11.14
C VAL A 122 7.85 -31.88 -12.50
N LEU A 123 6.82 -31.38 -13.19
CA LEU A 123 7.01 -30.43 -14.29
C LEU A 123 6.02 -29.26 -14.15
N PHE A 124 6.56 -28.15 -13.67
CA PHE A 124 6.02 -26.81 -13.78
C PHE A 124 6.08 -26.40 -15.25
N ASP A 125 4.99 -25.88 -15.83
CA ASP A 125 5.08 -25.01 -16.99
C ASP A 125 4.17 -23.80 -16.76
N ASP A 126 4.84 -22.67 -16.68
CA ASP A 126 4.38 -21.34 -16.34
C ASP A 126 4.35 -20.54 -17.65
N VAL A 127 3.18 -20.07 -18.09
CA VAL A 127 3.09 -19.05 -19.14
C VAL A 127 1.98 -18.06 -18.78
N TYR A 128 2.39 -16.98 -18.12
CA TYR A 128 1.73 -15.70 -18.19
C TYR A 128 1.92 -15.13 -19.60
N GLU A 129 0.82 -14.87 -20.32
CA GLU A 129 0.83 -13.93 -21.44
C GLU A 129 0.13 -12.63 -21.05
N ASP A 130 0.92 -11.60 -21.26
CA ASP A 130 0.81 -10.19 -20.94
C ASP A 130 0.32 -9.40 -22.17
N GLU A 131 -0.16 -8.19 -21.90
CA GLU A 131 -0.35 -7.05 -22.80
C GLU A 131 -1.42 -7.05 -23.91
N GLY A 132 -2.22 -5.97 -23.88
CA GLY A 132 -3.10 -5.59 -24.99
C GLY A 132 -3.97 -4.38 -24.67
N SER A 133 -3.36 -3.23 -24.36
CA SER A 133 -4.04 -1.93 -24.31
C SER A 133 -4.36 -1.44 -25.71
N ASP A 134 -5.63 -1.12 -26.00
CA ASP A 134 -6.01 -0.34 -27.19
C ASP A 134 -6.76 0.93 -26.78
N ASP A 135 -6.06 2.05 -26.98
CA ASP A 135 -6.49 3.44 -26.91
C ASP A 135 -7.03 3.86 -28.29
N MET A 136 -8.29 4.28 -28.36
CA MET A 136 -8.91 4.86 -29.56
C MET A 136 -9.71 6.10 -29.16
N SER A 137 -9.12 7.27 -29.42
CA SER A 137 -9.83 8.55 -29.45
C SER A 137 -9.69 9.15 -30.85
N ASP A 138 -10.83 9.49 -31.47
CA ASP A 138 -10.99 10.53 -32.49
C ASP A 138 -12.25 11.34 -32.14
#